data_AF-I0YIT5-F1
#
_entry.id   AF-I0YIT5-F1
#
_cell.length_a   1.000
_cell.length_b   1.000
_cell.length_c   1.000
_cell.angle_alpha   90.00
_cell.angle_beta   90.00
_cell.angle_gamma   90.00
#
_symmetry.space_group_name_H-M   'P 1'
#
loop_
_entity.id
_entity.type
_entity.pdbx_description
1 polymer ?
#
loop_
_entity_poly.entity_id
_entity_poly.type
_entity_poly.pdbx_seq_one_letter_code
_entity_poly.pdbx_strand_id
1 'polypeptide(L)'
;MKNSDFFKQFDTDGDGYISFTEYLMIVTFLAIPLEDVEIIFSMFDDDDSGAISLQEFRRVTTALRLRLRRVSHLQRTGLQTDTGDETQGLLVTFFGKKGQDQLDLKHFAAFCTELHAELVRLEFLHYDIKGQGYISGTSFAHSLVSHCNMRNVDHFLSRIDNLPDKIKALKVTWAEFQQFAQLRQNVHKLAVALDFFYSTTDRIGRADFQRAVAKILGDTLAEDLVDVIFAIYDPKEQDNLAYKELLYALEKREGNMIYAKQMLDLNSDTEVQSVFSRLRSSFMPQ
;
A
#
# COMPACT_ATOMS: atom_id res chain seq x y z
N MET A 1 -0.68 11.50 14.02
CA MET A 1 -1.50 10.31 13.66
C MET A 1 -2.26 9.88 14.90
N LYS A 2 -3.59 9.79 14.88
CA LYS A 2 -4.32 9.19 16.01
C LYS A 2 -4.11 7.67 15.97
N ASN A 3 -3.24 7.18 16.87
CA ASN A 3 -3.08 5.83 17.40
C ASN A 3 -3.56 4.66 16.53
N SER A 4 -2.67 4.14 15.68
CA SER A 4 -2.65 2.70 15.44
C SER A 4 -1.86 2.07 16.57
N ASP A 5 -2.48 1.21 17.36
CA ASP A 5 -1.77 0.46 18.41
C ASP A 5 -0.69 -0.46 17.82
N PHE A 6 -0.84 -0.85 16.55
CA PHE A 6 0.15 -1.64 15.83
C PHE A 6 1.45 -0.87 15.59
N PHE A 7 1.38 0.39 15.12
CA PHE A 7 2.59 1.18 14.86
C PHE A 7 3.37 1.55 16.12
N LYS A 8 2.76 1.48 17.31
CA LYS A 8 3.47 1.60 18.59
C LYS A 8 4.49 0.48 18.80
N GLN A 9 4.35 -0.66 18.13
CA GLN A 9 5.37 -1.72 18.18
C GLN A 9 6.67 -1.28 17.50
N PHE A 10 6.63 -0.30 16.60
CA PHE A 10 7.82 0.25 15.95
C PHE A 10 8.43 1.43 16.71
N ASP A 11 7.68 2.07 17.61
CA ASP A 11 8.17 3.10 18.53
C ASP A 11 9.01 2.42 19.63
N THR A 12 10.30 2.30 19.38
CA THR A 12 11.28 1.59 20.21
C THR A 12 11.80 2.44 21.36
N ASP A 13 11.84 3.77 21.21
CA ASP A 13 12.25 4.69 22.27
C ASP A 13 11.08 5.19 23.14
N GLY A 14 9.84 4.89 22.74
CA GLY A 14 8.63 5.17 23.50
C GLY A 14 8.30 6.66 23.55
N ASP A 15 8.84 7.46 22.63
CA ASP A 15 8.63 8.91 22.59
C ASP A 15 7.27 9.30 21.99
N GLY A 16 6.53 8.33 21.44
CA GLY A 16 5.22 8.50 20.82
C GLY A 16 5.28 8.91 19.35
N TYR A 17 6.47 8.98 18.76
CA TYR A 17 6.74 9.29 17.36
C TYR A 17 7.40 8.11 16.66
N ILE A 18 7.51 8.19 15.33
CA ILE A 18 8.27 7.23 14.54
C ILE A 18 9.53 7.94 14.07
N SER A 19 10.66 7.58 14.66
CA SER A 19 11.97 8.07 14.26
C SER A 19 12.33 7.59 12.85
N PHE A 20 13.34 8.21 12.25
CA PHE A 20 13.80 7.81 10.92
C PHE A 20 14.27 6.35 10.87
N THR A 21 14.89 5.85 11.94
CA THR A 21 15.35 4.46 12.03
C THR A 21 14.16 3.50 12.08
N GLU A 22 13.11 3.84 12.82
CA GLU A 22 11.90 3.02 12.96
C GLU A 22 11.07 3.02 11.67
N TYR A 23 10.99 4.16 11.00
CA TYR A 23 10.43 4.24 9.65
C TYR A 23 11.15 3.31 8.67
N LEU A 24 12.49 3.25 8.69
CA LEU A 24 13.23 2.31 7.84
C LEU A 24 12.92 0.85 8.18
N MET A 25 12.59 0.52 9.44
CA MET A 25 12.11 -0.82 9.79
C MET A 25 10.76 -1.12 9.17
N ILE A 26 9.80 -0.20 9.29
CA ILE A 26 8.47 -0.33 8.68
C ILE A 26 8.59 -0.58 7.18
N VAL A 27 9.37 0.26 6.49
CA VAL A 27 9.62 0.13 5.04
C VAL A 27 10.26 -1.21 4.68
N THR A 28 11.16 -1.72 5.53
CA THR A 28 11.83 -3.00 5.29
C THR A 28 10.82 -4.16 5.31
N PHE A 29 9.88 -4.17 6.26
CA PHE A 29 8.86 -5.22 6.34
C PHE A 29 7.75 -5.05 5.30
N LEU A 30 7.38 -3.82 4.95
CA LEU A 30 6.43 -3.55 3.86
C LEU A 30 6.97 -3.98 2.49
N ALA A 31 8.30 -3.97 2.31
CA ALA A 31 8.94 -4.42 1.08
C ALA A 31 8.86 -5.95 0.87
N ILE A 32 8.38 -6.72 1.85
CA ILE A 32 8.14 -8.16 1.73
C ILE A 32 6.73 -8.34 1.12
N PRO A 33 6.60 -8.86 -0.10
CA PRO A 33 5.31 -9.24 -0.66
C PRO A 33 4.70 -10.35 0.18
N LEU A 34 3.40 -10.27 0.47
CA LEU A 34 2.71 -11.28 1.30
C LEU A 34 2.78 -12.70 0.69
N GLU A 35 2.86 -12.80 -0.64
CA GLU A 35 3.03 -14.08 -1.36
C GLU A 35 4.42 -14.71 -1.20
N ASP A 36 5.44 -13.90 -0.87
CA ASP A 36 6.83 -14.33 -0.74
C ASP A 36 7.28 -14.52 0.71
N VAL A 37 6.38 -14.34 1.69
CA VAL A 37 6.71 -14.36 3.13
C VAL A 37 7.42 -15.65 3.54
N GLU A 38 7.00 -16.81 3.04
CA GLU A 38 7.62 -18.10 3.35
C GLU A 38 9.06 -18.17 2.83
N ILE A 39 9.27 -17.69 1.60
CA ILE A 39 10.59 -17.64 0.97
C ILE A 39 11.50 -16.69 1.76
N ILE A 40 10.99 -15.51 2.11
CA ILE A 40 11.76 -14.54 2.90
C ILE A 40 12.06 -15.10 4.29
N PHE A 41 11.13 -15.78 4.95
CA PHE A 41 11.38 -16.43 6.23
C PHE A 41 12.54 -17.43 6.14
N SER A 42 12.57 -18.29 5.12
CA SER A 42 13.70 -19.21 4.91
C SER A 42 15.03 -18.52 4.60
N MET A 43 15.01 -17.26 4.15
CA MET A 43 16.23 -16.46 3.99
C MET A 43 16.71 -15.84 5.31
N PHE A 44 15.85 -15.79 6.34
CA PHE A 44 16.21 -15.35 7.67
C PHE A 44 16.70 -16.53 8.54
N ASP A 45 16.03 -17.67 8.46
CA ASP A 45 16.35 -18.91 9.18
C ASP A 45 17.57 -19.60 8.53
N ASP A 46 18.78 -19.17 8.90
CA ASP A 46 20.03 -19.59 8.28
C ASP A 46 20.44 -21.00 8.70
N ASP A 47 20.00 -21.44 9.88
CA ASP A 47 20.32 -22.76 10.44
C ASP A 47 19.22 -23.80 10.23
N ASP A 48 18.18 -23.47 9.46
CA ASP A 48 17.01 -24.31 9.17
C ASP A 48 16.33 -24.83 10.45
N SER A 49 16.36 -24.06 11.54
CA SER A 49 15.75 -24.44 12.82
C SER A 49 14.22 -24.38 12.80
N GLY A 50 13.63 -23.73 11.80
CA GLY A 50 12.20 -23.46 11.68
C GLY A 50 11.76 -22.22 12.45
N ALA A 51 12.69 -21.45 13.02
CA ALA A 51 12.40 -20.25 13.80
C ALA A 51 13.54 -19.23 13.71
N ILE A 52 13.20 -17.96 13.48
CA ILE A 52 14.19 -16.89 13.40
C ILE A 52 14.65 -16.53 14.81
N SER A 53 15.96 -16.56 15.05
CA SER A 53 16.58 -16.01 16.24
C SER A 53 16.80 -14.49 16.15
N LEU A 54 16.99 -13.83 17.30
CA LEU A 54 17.33 -12.41 17.34
C LEU A 54 18.59 -12.07 16.52
N GLN A 55 19.58 -12.97 16.51
CA GLN A 55 20.83 -12.75 15.78
C GLN A 55 20.61 -12.78 14.26
N GLU A 56 19.83 -13.76 13.78
CA GLU A 56 19.47 -13.89 12.37
C GLU A 56 18.64 -12.69 11.89
N PHE A 57 17.64 -12.31 12.69
CA PHE A 57 16.83 -11.13 12.42
C PHE A 57 17.67 -9.86 12.28
N ARG A 58 18.61 -9.63 13.20
CA ARG A 58 19.53 -8.47 13.15
C ARG A 58 20.39 -8.50 11.89
N ARG A 59 20.91 -9.66 11.48
CA ARG A 59 21.75 -9.80 10.29
C ARG A 59 20.99 -9.39 9.03
N VAL A 60 19.80 -9.96 8.81
CA VAL A 60 19.04 -9.70 7.59
C VAL A 60 18.45 -8.30 7.57
N THR A 61 17.88 -7.82 8.67
CA THR A 61 17.36 -6.43 8.74
C THR A 61 18.46 -5.39 8.51
N THR A 62 19.68 -5.63 9.00
CA THR A 62 20.83 -4.77 8.70
C THR A 62 21.17 -4.78 7.21
N ALA A 63 21.21 -5.94 6.57
CA ALA A 63 21.50 -6.06 5.14
C ALA A 63 20.43 -5.36 4.27
N LEU A 64 19.14 -5.54 4.60
CA LEU A 64 18.03 -4.88 3.92
C LEU A 64 18.09 -3.35 4.09
N ARG A 65 18.34 -2.85 5.31
CA ARG A 65 18.54 -1.41 5.55
C ARG A 65 19.70 -0.83 4.73
N LEU A 66 20.82 -1.55 4.65
CA LEU A 66 21.97 -1.12 3.82
C LEU A 66 21.63 -1.09 2.33
N ARG A 67 20.86 -2.06 1.84
CA ARG A 67 20.36 -2.06 0.45
C ARG A 67 19.44 -0.88 0.18
N LEU A 68 18.48 -0.62 1.08
CA LEU A 68 17.56 0.52 0.96
C LEU A 68 18.33 1.85 0.94
N ARG A 69 19.35 2.04 1.79
CA ARG A 69 20.21 3.24 1.80
C ARG A 69 20.96 3.47 0.48
N ARG A 70 21.39 2.41 -0.20
CA ARG A 70 22.10 2.51 -1.51
C ARG A 70 21.16 2.92 -2.64
N VAL A 71 19.90 2.50 -2.58
CA VAL A 71 18.91 2.74 -3.65
C VAL A 71 18.27 4.13 -3.55
N SER A 72 18.32 4.78 -2.38
CA SER A 72 17.60 6.02 -2.09
C SER A 72 18.48 7.29 -2.02
N HIS A 73 19.76 7.25 -2.41
CA HIS A 73 20.69 8.38 -2.33
C HIS A 73 20.78 9.07 -0.95
N LEU A 74 20.35 8.40 0.13
CA LEU A 74 20.43 8.87 1.52
C LEU A 74 21.87 8.86 2.05
N GLN A 75 22.78 9.55 1.36
CA GLN A 75 24.06 9.97 1.89
C GLN A 75 23.91 11.36 2.48
N ARG A 76 23.66 11.41 3.80
CA ARG A 76 24.25 12.34 4.76
C ARG A 76 23.35 12.48 5.99
N THR A 77 23.72 11.79 7.05
CA THR A 77 23.83 12.32 8.42
C THR A 77 24.34 11.18 9.29
N GLY A 78 25.30 11.47 10.16
CA GLY A 78 25.91 10.50 11.07
C GLY A 78 24.93 10.04 12.15
N LEU A 79 23.94 9.22 11.76
CA LEU A 79 23.12 8.49 12.72
C LEU A 79 24.00 7.40 13.32
N GLN A 80 24.46 7.66 14.54
CA GLN A 80 24.86 6.60 15.45
C GLN A 80 23.69 5.63 15.53
N THR A 81 23.95 4.36 15.21
CA THR A 81 23.03 3.26 15.48
C THR A 81 23.11 2.97 16.96
N ASP A 82 22.66 3.90 17.79
CA ASP A 82 22.34 3.54 19.15
C ASP A 82 21.09 2.66 19.02
N THR A 83 21.28 1.36 19.17
CA THR A 83 20.19 0.42 19.34
C THR A 83 19.42 0.92 20.55
N GLY A 84 18.26 1.54 20.32
CA GLY A 84 17.36 1.97 21.38
C GLY A 84 17.16 0.87 22.42
N ASP A 85 16.84 1.29 23.63
CA ASP A 85 16.68 0.47 24.83
C ASP A 85 16.03 -0.88 24.50
N GLU A 86 16.76 -1.99 24.68
CA GLU A 86 16.33 -3.36 24.35
C GLU A 86 15.11 -3.84 25.17
N THR A 87 14.51 -2.95 25.97
CA THR A 87 13.41 -3.23 26.88
C THR A 87 12.02 -2.93 26.31
N GLN A 88 11.91 -2.32 25.11
CA GLN A 88 10.63 -2.02 24.45
C GLN A 88 10.65 -2.20 22.91
N GLY A 89 9.46 -2.19 22.29
CA GLY A 89 9.28 -2.20 20.83
C GLY A 89 9.30 -3.59 20.15
N LEU A 90 9.58 -3.58 18.84
CA LEU A 90 9.39 -4.72 17.94
C LEU A 90 10.25 -5.93 18.33
N LEU A 91 11.49 -5.69 18.78
CA LEU A 91 12.40 -6.76 19.20
C LEU A 91 11.88 -7.48 20.45
N VAL A 92 11.30 -6.75 21.40
CA VAL A 92 10.68 -7.36 22.58
C VAL A 92 9.41 -8.12 22.21
N THR A 93 8.66 -7.63 21.22
CA THR A 93 7.46 -8.30 20.72
C THR A 93 7.79 -9.66 20.07
N PHE A 94 8.91 -9.76 19.34
CA PHE A 94 9.31 -10.99 18.67
C PHE A 94 10.16 -11.94 19.52
N PHE A 95 11.06 -11.41 20.36
CA PHE A 95 12.11 -12.21 21.02
C PHE A 95 12.05 -12.14 22.56
N GLY A 96 11.04 -11.46 23.10
CA GLY A 96 10.88 -11.23 24.53
C GLY A 96 11.91 -10.27 25.10
N LYS A 97 11.73 -9.87 26.37
CA LYS A 97 12.62 -8.91 27.06
C LYS A 97 14.07 -9.37 27.19
N LYS A 98 14.31 -10.68 27.08
CA LYS A 98 15.64 -11.29 27.18
C LYS A 98 16.25 -11.63 25.82
N GLY A 99 15.51 -11.45 24.71
CA GLY A 99 15.96 -11.82 23.37
C GLY A 99 16.20 -13.33 23.18
N GLN A 100 15.51 -14.16 23.98
CA GLN A 100 15.69 -15.62 24.01
C GLN A 100 14.57 -16.36 23.29
N ASP A 101 13.43 -15.70 23.06
CA ASP A 101 12.35 -16.30 22.28
C ASP A 101 12.76 -16.33 20.81
N GLN A 102 12.11 -17.18 20.03
CA GLN A 102 12.32 -17.28 18.59
C GLN A 102 11.02 -16.97 17.85
N LEU A 103 11.14 -16.44 16.64
CA LEU A 103 10.02 -16.03 15.81
C LEU A 103 9.75 -17.10 14.74
N ASP A 104 8.68 -17.87 14.91
CA ASP A 104 8.27 -18.86 13.91
C ASP A 104 7.59 -18.23 12.68
N LEU A 105 7.45 -19.03 11.62
CA LEU A 105 6.86 -18.60 10.35
C LEU A 105 5.43 -18.08 10.52
N LYS A 106 4.63 -18.69 11.39
CA LYS A 106 3.23 -18.32 11.58
C LYS A 106 3.12 -16.92 12.18
N HIS A 107 3.91 -16.63 13.20
CA HIS A 107 3.94 -15.31 13.84
C HIS A 107 4.53 -14.26 12.91
N PHE A 108 5.60 -14.58 12.17
CA PHE A 108 6.17 -13.68 11.18
C PHE A 108 5.17 -13.32 10.07
N ALA A 109 4.47 -14.31 9.52
CA ALA A 109 3.47 -14.10 8.48
C ALA A 109 2.26 -13.30 8.97
N ALA A 110 1.80 -13.56 10.21
CA ALA A 110 0.73 -12.79 10.83
C ALA A 110 1.13 -11.32 10.98
N PHE A 111 2.36 -11.05 11.43
CA PHE A 111 2.88 -9.69 11.56
C PHE A 111 2.94 -8.96 10.21
N CYS A 112 3.51 -9.58 9.16
CA CYS A 112 3.54 -8.98 7.82
C CYS A 112 2.12 -8.66 7.33
N THR A 113 1.18 -9.59 7.52
CA THR A 113 -0.23 -9.41 7.14
C THR A 113 -0.87 -8.24 7.87
N GLU A 114 -0.66 -8.13 9.19
CA GLU A 114 -1.21 -7.05 10.01
C GLU A 114 -0.61 -5.69 9.64
N LEU A 115 0.70 -5.63 9.36
CA LEU A 115 1.38 -4.42 8.88
C LEU A 115 0.79 -3.91 7.56
N HIS A 116 0.60 -4.80 6.60
CA HIS A 116 -0.04 -4.47 5.31
C HIS A 116 -1.50 -4.02 5.52
N ALA A 117 -2.26 -4.70 6.38
CA ALA A 117 -3.63 -4.32 6.70
C ALA A 117 -3.73 -2.93 7.35
N GLU A 118 -2.81 -2.61 8.28
CA GLU A 118 -2.76 -1.30 8.92
C GLU A 118 -2.36 -0.18 7.95
N LEU A 119 -1.51 -0.45 6.95
CA LEU A 119 -1.21 0.50 5.90
C LEU A 119 -2.44 0.82 5.05
N VAL A 120 -3.19 -0.21 4.65
CA VAL A 120 -4.48 -0.04 3.93
C VAL A 120 -5.47 0.74 4.78
N ARG A 121 -5.50 0.50 6.09
CA ARG A 121 -6.36 1.23 7.03
C ARG A 121 -5.99 2.70 7.14
N LEU A 122 -4.70 3.00 7.27
CA LEU A 122 -4.22 4.38 7.27
C LEU A 122 -4.54 5.10 5.97
N GLU A 123 -4.47 4.40 4.84
CA GLU A 123 -4.87 4.97 3.57
C GLU A 123 -6.36 5.30 3.54
N PHE A 124 -7.23 4.39 3.97
CA PHE A 124 -8.66 4.68 4.06
C PHE A 124 -8.93 5.89 4.95
N LEU A 125 -8.29 5.97 6.12
CA LEU A 125 -8.42 7.08 7.06
C LEU A 125 -7.86 8.40 6.51
N HIS A 126 -6.88 8.35 5.61
CA HIS A 126 -6.40 9.55 4.91
C HIS A 126 -7.51 10.18 4.07
N TYR A 127 -8.40 9.36 3.50
CA TYR A 127 -9.55 9.81 2.71
C TYR A 127 -10.80 10.06 3.57
N ASP A 128 -10.98 9.36 4.68
CA ASP A 128 -12.06 9.60 5.67
C ASP A 128 -11.69 10.73 6.64
N ILE A 129 -11.47 11.92 6.09
CA ILE A 129 -11.06 13.13 6.85
C ILE A 129 -12.10 13.46 7.94
N LYS A 130 -13.37 13.14 7.72
CA LYS A 130 -14.48 13.44 8.64
C LYS A 130 -14.69 12.34 9.70
N GLY A 131 -14.01 11.19 9.60
CA GLY A 131 -14.15 10.07 10.53
C GLY A 131 -15.56 9.47 10.54
N GLN A 132 -16.21 9.41 9.38
CA GLN A 132 -17.60 8.95 9.25
C GLN A 132 -17.72 7.43 9.06
N GLY A 133 -16.60 6.72 8.90
CA GLY A 133 -16.55 5.28 8.62
C GLY A 133 -16.76 4.93 7.15
N TYR A 134 -16.80 5.93 6.27
CA TYR A 134 -16.89 5.78 4.82
C TYR A 134 -16.17 6.95 4.13
N ILE A 135 -15.71 6.72 2.91
CA ILE A 135 -15.16 7.76 2.02
C ILE A 135 -16.13 8.03 0.88
N SER A 136 -16.12 9.26 0.37
CA SER A 136 -16.94 9.61 -0.80
C SER A 136 -16.46 8.87 -2.05
N GLY A 137 -17.34 8.68 -3.05
CA GLY A 137 -16.91 8.15 -4.35
C GLY A 137 -15.84 9.02 -5.01
N THR A 138 -15.89 10.35 -4.81
CA THR A 138 -14.82 11.28 -5.22
C THR A 138 -13.49 10.95 -4.53
N SER A 139 -13.51 10.73 -3.21
CA SER A 139 -12.31 10.36 -2.44
C SER A 139 -11.74 9.02 -2.90
N PHE A 140 -12.60 8.03 -3.17
CA PHE A 140 -12.18 6.75 -3.73
C PHE A 140 -11.57 6.92 -5.13
N ALA A 141 -12.17 7.74 -6.00
CA ALA A 141 -11.63 8.05 -7.31
C ALA A 141 -10.24 8.70 -7.24
N HIS A 142 -10.02 9.61 -6.28
CA HIS A 142 -8.69 10.15 -6.03
C HIS A 142 -7.69 9.08 -5.56
N SER A 143 -8.12 8.12 -4.74
CA SER A 143 -7.26 6.97 -4.38
C SER A 143 -6.86 6.16 -5.62
N LEU A 144 -7.78 5.90 -6.56
CA LEU A 144 -7.49 5.17 -7.80
C LEU A 144 -6.40 5.84 -8.64
N VAL A 145 -6.47 7.17 -8.80
CA VAL A 145 -5.58 7.90 -9.70
C VAL A 145 -4.32 8.45 -9.03
N SER A 146 -4.19 8.29 -7.71
CA SER A 146 -3.05 8.79 -6.91
C SER A 146 -1.67 8.37 -7.46
N HIS A 147 -1.60 7.23 -8.16
CA HIS A 147 -0.38 6.68 -8.73
C HIS A 147 -0.45 6.52 -10.26
N CYS A 148 -1.35 7.24 -10.93
CA CYS A 148 -1.45 7.23 -12.38
C CYS A 148 -0.21 7.88 -13.05
N ASN A 149 -0.16 7.83 -14.39
CA ASN A 149 0.91 8.50 -15.11
C ASN A 149 0.78 10.02 -14.95
N MET A 150 1.81 10.66 -14.40
CA MET A 150 1.85 12.10 -14.12
C MET A 150 1.53 12.96 -15.35
N ARG A 151 1.90 12.50 -16.56
CA ARG A 151 1.59 13.21 -17.81
C ARG A 151 0.09 13.32 -18.10
N ASN A 152 -0.72 12.47 -17.49
CA ASN A 152 -2.16 12.40 -17.69
C ASN A 152 -2.96 12.78 -16.42
N VAL A 153 -2.31 13.29 -15.37
CA VAL A 153 -2.98 13.60 -14.09
C VAL A 153 -4.12 14.59 -14.29
N ASP A 154 -3.89 15.67 -15.04
CA ASP A 154 -4.93 16.68 -15.28
C ASP A 154 -6.18 16.10 -15.96
N HIS A 155 -6.00 15.12 -16.83
CA HIS A 155 -7.10 14.41 -17.49
C HIS A 155 -7.90 13.55 -16.50
N PHE A 156 -7.23 12.84 -15.60
CA PHE A 156 -7.90 12.08 -14.54
C PHE A 156 -8.61 12.98 -13.54
N LEU A 157 -8.01 14.10 -13.16
CA LEU A 157 -8.65 15.09 -12.29
C LEU A 157 -9.89 15.69 -12.96
N SER A 158 -9.80 16.02 -14.24
CA SER A 158 -10.97 16.48 -15.00
C SER A 158 -12.09 15.43 -15.05
N ARG A 159 -11.76 14.13 -15.20
CA ARG A 159 -12.75 13.05 -15.10
C ARG A 159 -13.42 13.01 -13.71
N ILE A 160 -12.64 13.17 -12.64
CA ILE A 160 -13.13 13.20 -11.25
C ILE A 160 -14.08 14.40 -11.03
N ASP A 161 -13.68 15.58 -11.49
CA ASP A 161 -14.48 16.81 -11.37
C ASP A 161 -15.81 16.70 -12.12
N ASN A 162 -15.84 15.93 -13.21
CA ASN A 162 -17.03 15.70 -14.03
C ASN A 162 -17.82 14.43 -13.65
N LEU A 163 -17.47 13.74 -12.56
CA LEU A 163 -18.23 12.58 -12.11
C LEU A 163 -19.71 12.94 -11.85
N PRO A 164 -20.67 12.06 -12.20
CA PRO A 164 -22.06 12.23 -11.84
C PRO A 164 -22.25 12.39 -10.33
N ASP A 165 -23.19 13.24 -9.90
CA ASP A 165 -23.43 13.50 -8.47
C ASP A 165 -23.74 12.23 -7.68
N LYS A 166 -24.43 11.26 -8.31
CA LYS A 166 -24.68 9.95 -7.72
C LYS A 166 -23.39 9.21 -7.35
N ILE A 167 -22.36 9.29 -8.20
CA ILE A 167 -21.05 8.64 -8.00
C ILE A 167 -20.26 9.41 -6.96
N LYS A 168 -20.25 10.74 -7.04
CA LYS A 168 -19.58 11.60 -6.05
C LYS A 168 -20.11 11.36 -4.63
N ALA A 169 -21.42 11.17 -4.49
CA ALA A 169 -22.10 10.99 -3.21
C ALA A 169 -22.06 9.54 -2.66
N LEU A 170 -21.45 8.58 -3.36
CA LEU A 170 -21.31 7.21 -2.89
C LEU A 170 -20.60 7.16 -1.53
N LYS A 171 -20.95 6.18 -0.72
CA LYS A 171 -20.38 5.95 0.61
C LYS A 171 -19.59 4.67 0.62
N VAL A 172 -18.37 4.74 0.10
CA VAL A 172 -17.46 3.60 0.06
C VAL A 172 -17.02 3.26 1.48
N THR A 173 -17.45 2.11 1.97
CA THR A 173 -17.17 1.59 3.31
C THR A 173 -15.75 1.05 3.41
N TRP A 174 -15.30 0.81 4.65
CA TRP A 174 -14.03 0.12 4.91
C TRP A 174 -13.96 -1.25 4.22
N ALA A 175 -15.03 -2.04 4.30
CA ALA A 175 -15.06 -3.39 3.72
C ALA A 175 -14.88 -3.36 2.20
N GLU A 176 -15.54 -2.43 1.52
CA GLU A 176 -15.41 -2.23 0.07
C GLU A 176 -14.01 -1.74 -0.31
N PHE A 177 -13.46 -0.79 0.44
CA PHE A 177 -12.10 -0.31 0.21
C PHE A 177 -11.04 -1.42 0.40
N GLN A 178 -11.22 -2.25 1.44
CA GLN A 178 -10.35 -3.38 1.73
C GLN A 178 -10.45 -4.45 0.62
N GLN A 179 -11.65 -4.75 0.12
CA GLN A 179 -11.84 -5.67 -1.00
C GLN A 179 -11.10 -5.18 -2.25
N PHE A 180 -11.20 -3.89 -2.55
CA PHE A 180 -10.42 -3.31 -3.64
C PHE A 180 -8.90 -3.36 -3.38
N ALA A 181 -8.45 -3.20 -2.13
CA ALA A 181 -7.05 -3.38 -1.77
C ALA A 181 -6.54 -4.81 -2.01
N GLN A 182 -7.34 -5.82 -1.68
CA GLN A 182 -7.01 -7.22 -1.98
C GLN A 182 -6.90 -7.47 -3.49
N LEU A 183 -7.76 -6.83 -4.29
CA LEU A 183 -7.64 -6.89 -5.75
C LEU A 183 -6.30 -6.34 -6.23
N ARG A 184 -5.87 -5.19 -5.69
CA ARG A 184 -4.60 -4.57 -6.05
C ARG A 184 -3.39 -5.45 -5.70
N GLN A 185 -3.40 -6.07 -4.52
CA GLN A 185 -2.36 -7.03 -4.13
C GLN A 185 -2.24 -8.21 -5.10
N ASN A 186 -3.28 -8.49 -5.91
CA ASN A 186 -3.29 -9.52 -6.93
C ASN A 186 -3.26 -8.95 -8.36
N VAL A 187 -2.71 -7.74 -8.56
CA VAL A 187 -2.73 -7.03 -9.86
C VAL A 187 -2.12 -7.84 -10.99
N HIS A 188 -1.08 -8.66 -10.74
CA HIS A 188 -0.49 -9.52 -11.78
C HIS A 188 -1.47 -10.60 -12.26
N LYS A 189 -2.23 -11.22 -11.35
CA LYS A 189 -3.28 -12.19 -11.71
C LYS A 189 -4.42 -11.48 -12.45
N LEU A 190 -4.75 -10.25 -12.04
CA LEU A 190 -5.73 -9.42 -12.74
C LEU A 190 -5.28 -9.08 -14.16
N ALA A 191 -4.01 -8.72 -14.36
CA ALA A 191 -3.46 -8.44 -15.68
C ALA A 191 -3.60 -9.63 -16.62
N VAL A 192 -3.17 -10.82 -16.17
CA VAL A 192 -3.29 -12.07 -16.95
C VAL A 192 -4.75 -12.38 -17.31
N ALA A 193 -5.67 -12.25 -16.34
CA ALA A 193 -7.08 -12.51 -16.56
C ALA A 193 -7.70 -11.55 -17.58
N LEU A 194 -7.40 -10.24 -17.47
CA LEU A 194 -7.93 -9.23 -18.38
C LEU A 194 -7.33 -9.34 -19.77
N ASP A 195 -6.03 -9.62 -19.91
CA ASP A 195 -5.42 -9.89 -21.22
C ASP A 195 -6.05 -11.11 -21.91
N PHE A 196 -6.35 -12.17 -21.15
CA PHE A 196 -7.06 -13.33 -21.67
C PHE A 196 -8.46 -12.97 -22.17
N PHE A 197 -9.26 -12.25 -21.38
CA PHE A 197 -10.59 -11.82 -21.82
C PHE A 197 -10.50 -10.93 -23.07
N TYR A 198 -9.62 -9.92 -23.05
CA TYR A 198 -9.43 -9.00 -24.16
C TYR A 198 -9.08 -9.75 -25.46
N SER A 199 -8.24 -10.78 -25.39
CA SER A 199 -7.88 -11.59 -26.57
C SER A 199 -9.06 -12.31 -27.22
N THR A 200 -10.17 -12.51 -26.50
CA THR A 200 -11.36 -13.21 -26.98
C THR A 200 -12.50 -12.28 -27.39
N THR A 201 -12.59 -11.10 -26.79
CA THR A 201 -13.72 -10.17 -26.96
C THR A 201 -13.33 -8.86 -27.65
N ASP A 202 -12.03 -8.54 -27.74
CA ASP A 202 -11.46 -7.25 -28.17
C ASP A 202 -12.00 -6.03 -27.38
N ARG A 203 -12.54 -6.28 -26.18
CA ARG A 203 -13.03 -5.26 -25.23
C ARG A 203 -13.16 -5.82 -23.83
N ILE A 204 -13.03 -4.98 -22.81
CA ILE A 204 -13.28 -5.37 -21.41
C ILE A 204 -14.50 -4.63 -20.89
N GLY A 205 -15.66 -5.31 -20.88
CA GLY A 205 -16.87 -4.76 -20.27
C GLY A 205 -16.92 -4.99 -18.77
N ARG A 206 -17.93 -4.43 -18.11
CA ARG A 206 -18.19 -4.60 -16.67
C ARG A 206 -18.31 -6.07 -16.27
N ALA A 207 -19.01 -6.87 -17.07
CA ALA A 207 -19.19 -8.29 -16.82
C ALA A 207 -17.86 -9.06 -16.89
N ASP A 208 -16.99 -8.75 -17.85
CA ASP A 208 -15.68 -9.38 -17.98
C ASP A 208 -14.77 -9.00 -16.81
N PHE A 209 -14.78 -7.71 -16.43
CA PHE A 209 -14.04 -7.22 -15.27
C PHE A 209 -14.50 -7.90 -13.97
N GLN A 210 -15.80 -7.92 -13.67
CA GLN A 210 -16.35 -8.61 -12.50
C GLN A 210 -16.02 -10.11 -12.50
N ARG A 211 -16.07 -10.77 -13.66
CA ARG A 211 -15.65 -12.18 -13.78
C ARG A 211 -14.18 -12.38 -13.48
N ALA A 212 -13.30 -11.47 -13.91
CA ALA A 212 -11.89 -11.52 -13.58
C ALA A 212 -11.66 -11.36 -12.07
N VAL A 213 -12.31 -10.36 -11.44
CA VAL A 213 -12.25 -10.14 -9.99
C VAL A 213 -12.74 -11.38 -9.23
N ALA A 214 -13.89 -11.94 -9.60
CA ALA A 214 -14.46 -13.12 -8.94
C ALA A 214 -13.54 -14.34 -9.01
N LYS A 215 -12.73 -14.48 -10.08
CA LYS A 215 -11.73 -15.56 -10.18
C LYS A 215 -10.52 -15.35 -9.28
N ILE A 216 -10.21 -14.12 -8.90
CA ILE A 216 -9.04 -13.76 -8.11
C ILE A 216 -9.36 -13.70 -6.62
N LEU A 217 -10.47 -13.04 -6.27
CA LEU A 217 -10.88 -12.83 -4.88
C LEU A 217 -11.86 -13.89 -4.36
N GLY A 218 -12.44 -14.70 -5.25
CA GLY A 218 -13.55 -15.59 -4.90
C GLY A 218 -14.88 -14.87 -4.75
N ASP A 219 -14.93 -13.56 -4.99
CA ASP A 219 -16.11 -12.70 -4.89
C ASP A 219 -16.03 -11.52 -5.88
N THR A 220 -17.17 -10.89 -6.18
CA THR A 220 -17.28 -9.70 -7.03
C THR A 220 -17.03 -8.42 -6.24
N LEU A 221 -16.54 -7.36 -6.88
CA LEU A 221 -16.50 -6.05 -6.25
C LEU A 221 -17.91 -5.49 -6.06
N ALA A 222 -18.11 -4.66 -5.04
CA ALA A 222 -19.33 -3.87 -4.94
C ALA A 222 -19.55 -3.04 -6.22
N GLU A 223 -20.79 -3.02 -6.72
CA GLU A 223 -21.16 -2.32 -7.96
C GLU A 223 -20.79 -0.83 -7.94
N ASP A 224 -20.90 -0.20 -6.77
CA ASP A 224 -20.49 1.19 -6.53
C ASP A 224 -19.00 1.42 -6.86
N LEU A 225 -18.12 0.48 -6.51
CA LEU A 225 -16.69 0.57 -6.85
C LEU A 225 -16.46 0.40 -8.34
N VAL A 226 -17.19 -0.53 -8.97
CA VAL A 226 -17.10 -0.74 -10.42
C VAL A 226 -17.59 0.49 -11.17
N ASP A 227 -18.65 1.15 -10.68
CA ASP A 227 -19.15 2.41 -11.22
C ASP A 227 -18.08 3.50 -11.18
N VAL A 228 -17.38 3.67 -10.06
CA VAL A 228 -16.27 4.63 -9.98
C VAL A 228 -15.13 4.25 -10.92
N ILE A 229 -14.73 2.97 -10.96
CA ILE A 229 -13.64 2.51 -11.84
C ILE A 229 -13.97 2.78 -13.31
N PHE A 230 -15.17 2.43 -13.78
CA PHE A 230 -15.57 2.66 -15.16
C PHE A 230 -15.77 4.15 -15.46
N ALA A 231 -16.27 4.95 -14.52
CA ALA A 231 -16.35 6.39 -14.74
C ALA A 231 -14.97 7.04 -14.90
N ILE A 232 -13.93 6.48 -14.28
CA ILE A 232 -12.55 6.97 -14.41
C ILE A 232 -11.81 6.40 -15.62
N TYR A 233 -12.03 5.13 -15.96
CA TYR A 233 -11.24 4.41 -16.98
C TYR A 233 -12.01 4.01 -18.24
N ASP A 234 -13.30 4.37 -18.36
CA ASP A 234 -14.10 4.30 -19.58
C ASP A 234 -14.72 5.68 -19.89
N PRO A 235 -13.91 6.65 -20.36
CA PRO A 235 -14.37 8.02 -20.59
C PRO A 235 -15.42 8.14 -21.71
N LYS A 236 -15.57 7.11 -22.55
CA LYS A 236 -16.51 7.12 -23.67
C LYS A 236 -17.86 6.52 -23.28
N GLU A 237 -17.97 5.96 -22.07
CA GLU A 237 -19.15 5.27 -21.58
C GLU A 237 -19.62 4.16 -22.54
N GLN A 238 -18.66 3.40 -23.08
CA GLN A 238 -18.91 2.36 -24.10
C GLN A 238 -18.94 0.95 -23.53
N ASP A 239 -18.89 0.81 -22.20
CA ASP A 239 -18.67 -0.47 -21.52
C ASP A 239 -17.38 -1.14 -22.05
N ASN A 240 -16.32 -0.33 -22.12
CA ASN A 240 -15.00 -0.77 -22.54
C ASN A 240 -13.93 -0.10 -21.68
N LEU A 241 -13.50 -0.82 -20.66
CA LEU A 241 -12.50 -0.38 -19.72
C LEU A 241 -11.14 -0.20 -20.41
N ALA A 242 -10.52 0.98 -20.25
CA ALA A 242 -9.11 1.19 -20.56
C ALA A 242 -8.22 0.47 -19.54
N TYR A 243 -8.31 -0.86 -19.52
CA TYR A 243 -7.79 -1.70 -18.45
C TYR A 243 -6.27 -1.61 -18.30
N LYS A 244 -5.54 -1.29 -19.38
CA LYS A 244 -4.08 -1.03 -19.32
C LYS A 244 -3.73 0.22 -18.52
N GLU A 245 -4.56 1.27 -18.58
CA GLU A 245 -4.36 2.48 -17.75
C GLU A 245 -4.66 2.18 -16.27
N LEU A 246 -5.71 1.37 -16.01
CA LEU A 246 -6.03 0.89 -14.68
C LEU A 246 -4.87 0.06 -14.11
N LEU A 247 -4.46 -1.00 -14.81
CA LEU A 247 -3.36 -1.88 -14.38
C LEU A 247 -2.08 -1.08 -14.12
N TYR A 248 -1.70 -0.15 -15.00
CA TYR A 248 -0.55 0.71 -14.76
C TYR A 248 -0.64 1.49 -13.44
N ALA A 249 -1.81 2.05 -13.12
CA ALA A 249 -2.01 2.79 -11.87
C ALA A 249 -1.94 1.86 -10.64
N LEU A 250 -2.48 0.64 -10.74
CA LEU A 250 -2.46 -0.34 -9.64
C LEU A 250 -1.05 -0.91 -9.44
N GLU A 251 -0.35 -1.30 -10.50
CA GLU A 251 1.02 -1.83 -10.45
C GLU A 251 2.00 -0.79 -9.90
N LYS A 252 1.88 0.47 -10.32
CA LYS A 252 2.74 1.54 -9.80
C LYS A 252 2.49 1.79 -8.32
N ARG A 253 1.25 1.70 -7.87
CA ARG A 253 0.89 1.83 -6.45
C ARG A 253 1.45 0.69 -5.59
N GLU A 254 1.26 -0.56 -6.01
CA GLU A 254 1.83 -1.73 -5.32
C GLU A 254 3.37 -1.68 -5.33
N GLY A 255 3.95 -1.37 -6.49
CA GLY A 255 5.38 -1.13 -6.63
C GLY A 255 5.88 -0.05 -5.68
N ASN A 256 5.14 1.04 -5.47
CA ASN A 256 5.53 2.10 -4.53
C ASN A 256 5.24 1.79 -3.05
N MET A 257 4.34 0.85 -2.74
CA MET A 257 4.26 0.29 -1.39
C MET A 257 5.46 -0.62 -1.09
N ILE A 258 5.92 -1.36 -2.10
CA ILE A 258 7.15 -2.19 -2.07
C ILE A 258 8.42 -1.31 -2.14
N TYR A 259 8.31 -0.13 -2.73
CA TYR A 259 9.33 0.90 -2.82
C TYR A 259 8.82 2.20 -2.17
N ALA A 260 8.98 2.33 -0.85
CA ALA A 260 8.97 3.62 -0.14
C ALA A 260 10.10 4.60 -0.61
N LYS A 261 10.54 4.45 -1.87
CA LYS A 261 11.44 5.28 -2.66
C LYS A 261 10.76 6.58 -3.12
N GLN A 262 9.46 6.57 -3.43
CA GLN A 262 8.76 7.80 -3.87
C GLN A 262 8.34 8.74 -2.73
N MET A 263 8.20 8.22 -1.51
CA MET A 263 8.08 9.07 -0.31
C MET A 263 9.38 9.87 -0.02
N LEU A 264 10.51 9.48 -0.61
CA LEU A 264 11.78 10.21 -0.54
C LEU A 264 12.03 11.09 -1.77
N ASP A 265 11.49 10.77 -2.94
CA ASP A 265 11.49 11.69 -4.11
C ASP A 265 10.61 12.93 -3.90
N LEU A 266 9.67 12.88 -2.95
CA LEU A 266 8.85 14.01 -2.52
C LEU A 266 9.65 15.21 -1.97
N ASN A 267 10.92 15.03 -1.60
CA ASN A 267 11.78 16.13 -1.15
C ASN A 267 12.75 16.66 -2.23
N SER A 268 12.77 16.08 -3.42
CA SER A 268 13.57 16.58 -4.56
C SER A 268 12.75 16.91 -5.80
N ASP A 269 11.48 16.48 -5.86
CA ASP A 269 10.64 16.73 -7.02
C ASP A 269 9.62 17.85 -6.76
N THR A 270 10.00 19.06 -7.19
CA THR A 270 9.16 20.27 -7.13
C THR A 270 7.78 20.08 -7.78
N GLU A 271 7.64 19.18 -8.74
CA GLU A 271 6.38 18.94 -9.43
C GLU A 271 5.42 18.09 -8.59
N VAL A 272 5.91 17.09 -7.87
CA VAL A 272 5.11 16.23 -6.98
C VAL A 272 4.61 17.02 -5.77
N GLN A 273 5.43 17.91 -5.21
CA GLN A 273 4.99 18.89 -4.19
C GLN A 273 3.92 19.84 -4.74
N SER A 274 4.01 20.24 -6.01
CA SER A 274 2.97 21.07 -6.66
C SER A 274 1.64 20.32 -6.80
N VAL A 275 1.68 19.01 -7.05
CA VAL A 275 0.47 18.20 -7.20
C VAL A 275 -0.17 17.89 -5.85
N PHE A 276 0.61 17.52 -4.84
CA PHE A 276 0.06 17.34 -3.49
C PHE A 276 -0.45 18.65 -2.90
N SER A 277 0.19 19.78 -3.17
CA SER A 277 -0.34 21.09 -2.78
C SER A 277 -1.59 21.48 -3.56
N ARG A 278 -1.69 21.17 -4.86
CA ARG A 278 -2.90 21.37 -5.68
C ARG A 278 -4.06 20.49 -5.22
N LEU A 279 -3.81 19.20 -5.01
CA LEU A 279 -4.76 18.26 -4.44
C LEU A 279 -5.22 18.74 -3.05
N ARG A 280 -4.28 19.07 -2.16
CA ARG A 280 -4.58 19.60 -0.82
C ARG A 280 -5.36 20.92 -0.84
N SER A 281 -5.09 21.80 -1.81
CA SER A 281 -5.85 23.04 -2.02
C SER A 281 -7.26 22.80 -2.58
N SER A 282 -7.47 21.71 -3.32
CA SER A 282 -8.80 21.28 -3.78
C SER A 282 -9.62 20.64 -2.65
N PHE A 283 -8.95 19.97 -1.70
CA PHE A 283 -9.58 19.33 -0.53
C PHE A 283 -9.97 20.31 0.59
N MET A 284 -9.44 21.54 0.63
CA MET A 284 -9.75 22.54 1.65
C MET A 284 -10.08 23.89 1.02
N PRO A 285 -11.38 24.23 0.84
CA PRO A 285 -11.77 25.63 0.69
C PRO A 285 -11.44 26.36 2.01
N GLN A 286 -10.94 27.59 1.91
CA GLN A 286 -10.77 28.48 3.06
C GLN A 286 -12.08 28.70 3.82
#